data_AF-P11062-F1
#
_entry.id   AF-P11062-F1
#
_cell.length_a   1.000
_cell.length_b   1.000
_cell.length_c   1.000
_cell.angle_alpha   90.00
_cell.angle_beta   90.00
_cell.angle_gamma   90.00
#
_symmetry.space_group_name_H-M   'P 1'
#
loop_
_entity.id
_entity.type
_entity.pdbx_description
1 polymer ?
#
loop_
_entity_poly.entity_id
_entity_poly.type
_entity_poly.pdbx_seq_one_letter_code
_entity_poly.pdbx_strand_id
1 'polypeptide(L)' 'DCVGESQQCADWAGPHCCDGYYCTCRYFPKCICVNNN' A
#
# COMPACT_ATOMS: atom_id res chain seq x y z
N ASP A 1 11.64 4.01 0.92
CA ASP A 1 10.57 4.44 1.84
C ASP A 1 9.47 3.39 1.73
N CYS A 2 9.10 2.76 2.85
CA CYS A 2 7.97 1.84 2.87
C CYS A 2 6.85 2.46 3.69
N VAL A 3 5.61 2.21 3.32
CA VAL A 3 4.44 2.76 4.02
C VAL A 3 3.66 1.68 4.74
N GLY A 4 3.12 2.05 5.88
CA GLY A 4 2.33 1.17 6.77
C GLY A 4 0.86 1.11 6.40
N GLU A 5 0.06 0.53 7.28
CA GLU A 5 -1.39 0.35 7.09
C GLU A 5 -2.12 1.65 6.72
N SER A 6 -3.05 1.55 5.77
CA SER A 6 -3.90 2.65 5.27
C SER A 6 -3.16 3.81 4.62
N GLN A 7 -1.84 3.74 4.46
CA GLN A 7 -1.08 4.73 3.72
C GLN A 7 -1.09 4.44 2.23
N GLN A 8 -0.96 5.50 1.43
CA GLN A 8 -1.04 5.41 -0.01
C GLN A 8 0.19 4.69 -0.59
N CYS A 9 -0.05 3.60 -1.30
CA CYS A 9 0.98 2.89 -2.06
C CYS A 9 0.82 3.12 -3.56
N ALA A 10 1.90 2.92 -4.31
CA ALA A 10 1.83 2.83 -5.76
C ALA A 10 2.88 1.84 -6.24
N ASP A 11 2.41 0.68 -6.69
CA ASP A 11 3.26 -0.45 -7.13
C ASP A 11 4.26 -0.07 -8.23
N TRP A 12 3.89 0.92 -9.05
CA TRP A 12 4.60 1.31 -10.27
C TRP A 12 5.45 2.58 -10.15
N ALA A 13 5.24 3.42 -9.14
CA ALA A 13 5.86 4.76 -9.09
C ALA A 13 5.88 5.44 -7.70
N GLY A 14 5.53 4.76 -6.61
CA GLY A 14 5.47 5.38 -5.29
C GLY A 14 5.97 4.47 -4.17
N PRO A 15 5.73 4.85 -2.90
CA PRO A 15 6.19 4.05 -1.78
C PRO A 15 5.56 2.67 -1.83
N HIS A 16 6.40 1.66 -1.64
CA HIS A 16 5.98 0.27 -1.51
C HIS A 16 5.42 0.04 -0.11
N CYS A 17 4.52 -0.93 0.03
CA CYS A 17 4.11 -1.36 1.35
C CYS A 17 5.29 -1.97 2.11
N CYS A 18 5.38 -1.71 3.42
CA CYS A 18 6.36 -2.39 4.25
C CYS A 18 6.13 -3.91 4.22
N ASP A 19 7.16 -4.70 4.54
CA ASP A 19 7.03 -6.14 4.66
C ASP A 19 5.87 -6.53 5.60
N GLY A 20 5.05 -7.48 5.14
CA GLY A 20 3.81 -7.88 5.82
C GLY A 20 2.57 -7.10 5.40
N TYR A 21 2.68 -6.13 4.48
CA TYR A 21 1.55 -5.39 3.93
C TYR A 21 1.47 -5.58 2.41
N TYR A 22 0.26 -5.71 1.87
CA TYR A 22 0.03 -5.74 0.42
C TYR A 22 -0.68 -4.47 -0.04
N CYS A 23 -0.33 -3.99 -1.23
CA CYS A 23 -0.96 -2.82 -1.82
C CYS A 23 -2.31 -3.21 -2.42
N THR A 24 -3.40 -2.59 -1.96
CA THR A 24 -4.74 -2.78 -2.50
C THR A 24 -5.26 -1.52 -3.15
N CYS A 25 -5.72 -1.62 -4.40
CA CYS A 25 -6.38 -0.51 -5.11
C CYS A 25 -7.91 -0.58 -5.01
N ARG A 26 -8.44 -1.27 -3.99
CA ARG A 26 -9.91 -1.39 -3.78
C ARG A 26 -10.58 -0.07 -3.43
N TYR A 27 -9.85 0.90 -2.87
CA TYR A 27 -10.36 2.19 -2.45
C TYR A 27 -10.09 3.27 -3.51
N PHE A 28 -10.60 3.08 -4.72
CA PHE A 28 -10.41 4.02 -5.82
C PHE A 28 -10.80 5.46 -5.40
N PRO A 29 -10.00 6.51 -5.73
CA PRO A 29 -8.85 6.51 -6.65
C PRO A 29 -7.48 6.22 -6.00
N LYS A 30 -7.43 5.71 -4.76
CA LYS A 30 -6.18 5.51 -4.04
C LYS A 30 -5.90 4.03 -3.83
N CYS A 31 -4.64 3.64 -3.98
CA CYS A 31 -4.17 2.35 -3.51
C CYS A 31 -3.58 2.55 -2.11
N ILE A 32 -3.91 1.65 -1.18
CA ILE A 32 -3.40 1.69 0.18
C ILE A 32 -2.77 0.37 0.59
N CYS A 33 -1.83 0.43 1.52
CA CYS A 33 -1.27 -0.76 2.13
C CYS A 33 -2.21 -1.33 3.17
N VAL A 34 -2.47 -2.63 3.07
CA VAL A 34 -3.29 -3.38 4.02
C VAL A 34 -2.43 -4.47 4.62
N ASN A 35 -2.59 -4.72 5.90
CA ASN A 35 -1.87 -5.79 6.57
C ASN A 35 -2.24 -7.15 5.92
N ASN A 36 -1.24 -7.98 5.68
CA ASN A 36 -1.36 -9.32 5.12
C ASN A 36 -1.32 -10.41 6.20
N ASN A 37 -1.64 -10.07 7.46
CA ASN A 37 -1.80 -11.02 8.57
C ASN A 37 -3.27 -11.44 8.72
#